data_AF-A0A2W5U2E6-F1
#
_entry.id   AF-A0A2W5U2E6-F1
#
_cell.length_a   1.000
_cell.length_b   1.000
_cell.length_c   1.000
_cell.angle_alpha   90.00
_cell.angle_beta   90.00
_cell.angle_gamma   90.00
#
_symmetry.space_group_name_H-M   'P 1'
#
loop_
_entity.id
_entity.type
_entity.pdbx_description
1 polymer ?
#
loop_
_entity_poly.entity_id
_entity_poly.type
_entity_poly.pdbx_seq_one_letter_code
_entity_poly.pdbx_strand_id
1 'polypeptide(L)' 'MTNGTGSVPDAKALREKAKQLAEERRSLRKNRKRKCSLCGTEESDKTPFVPHPDGIGPTCKDPSVCEAYRARAAGLR' A
#
# COMPACT_ATOMS: atom_id res chain seq x y z
N MET A 1 33.33 25.48 -20.99
CA MET A 1 33.46 24.91 -19.63
C MET A 1 32.25 25.38 -18.85
N THR A 2 31.23 24.53 -18.67
CA THR A 2 30.05 24.88 -17.90
C THR A 2 30.43 24.90 -16.43
N ASN A 3 30.67 26.10 -15.88
CA ASN A 3 30.83 26.32 -14.45
C ASN A 3 29.50 26.01 -13.75
N GLY A 4 29.26 24.71 -13.52
CA GLY A 4 28.14 24.20 -12.76
C GLY A 4 28.40 24.42 -11.28
N THR A 5 28.31 25.66 -10.81
CA THR A 5 28.04 25.91 -9.40
C THR A 5 26.58 25.59 -9.16
N GLY A 6 26.27 24.28 -9.10
CA GLY A 6 24.99 23.80 -8.62
C GLY A 6 24.81 24.36 -7.21
N SER A 7 23.92 25.33 -7.05
CA SER A 7 23.65 25.97 -5.77
C SER A 7 23.27 24.87 -4.78
N VAL A 8 24.14 24.64 -3.80
CA VAL A 8 23.82 23.74 -2.69
C VAL A 8 22.55 24.29 -2.04
N PRO A 9 21.43 23.54 -2.06
CA PRO A 9 20.18 24.07 -1.53
C PRO A 9 20.36 24.43 -0.06
N ASP A 10 19.79 25.56 0.36
CA ASP A 10 19.84 26.03 1.75
C ASP A 10 19.56 24.87 2.72
N ALA A 11 20.45 24.67 3.70
CA ALA A 11 20.39 23.55 4.64
C ALA A 11 19.04 23.49 5.38
N LYS A 12 18.40 24.64 5.58
CA LYS A 12 17.04 24.72 6.15
C LYS A 12 15.99 24.14 5.20
N ALA A 13 16.06 24.48 3.91
CA ALA A 13 15.16 23.95 2.89
C ALA A 13 15.31 22.43 2.71
N LEU A 14 16.54 21.89 2.80
CA LEU A 14 16.78 20.45 2.75
C LEU A 14 16.17 19.71 3.95
N ARG A 15 16.27 20.29 5.16
CA ARG A 15 15.66 19.71 6.36
C ARG A 15 14.13 19.70 6.28
N GLU A 16 13.52 20.78 5.80
CA GLU A 16 12.06 20.84 5.62
C GLU A 16 11.57 19.84 4.57
N LYS A 17 12.25 19.71 3.43
CA LYS A 17 11.94 18.66 2.43
C LYS A 17 12.07 17.26 3.01
N ALA A 18 13.09 16.99 3.83
CA ALA A 18 13.27 15.70 4.48
C ALA A 18 12.12 15.36 5.45
N LYS A 19 11.62 16.35 6.22
CA LYS A 19 10.46 16.18 7.10
C LYS A 19 9.19 15.87 6.30
N GLN A 20 8.94 16.61 5.23
CA GLN A 20 7.79 16.37 4.35
C GLN A 20 7.81 14.95 3.78
N LEU A 21 8.97 14.50 3.30
CA LEU A 21 9.12 13.13 2.78
C LEU A 21 8.90 12.06 3.86
N ALA A 22 9.36 12.32 5.10
CA ALA A 22 9.16 11.39 6.21
C ALA A 22 7.69 11.31 6.63
N GLU A 23 6.98 12.44 6.63
CA GLU A 23 5.55 12.52 6.91
C GLU A 23 4.72 11.88 5.81
N GLU A 24 5.05 12.11 4.54
CA GLU A 24 4.45 11.44 3.39
C GLU A 24 4.63 9.91 3.48
N ARG A 25 5.85 9.44 3.80
CA ARG A 25 6.08 8.00 4.03
C ARG A 25 5.26 7.47 5.21
N ARG A 26 5.07 8.28 6.26
CA ARG A 26 4.26 7.89 7.42
C ARG A 26 2.77 7.81 7.05
N SER A 27 2.25 8.77 6.28
CA SER A 27 0.86 8.77 5.83
C SER A 27 0.60 7.64 4.84
N LEU A 28 1.52 7.36 3.91
CA LEU A 28 1.43 6.22 3.00
C LEU A 28 1.39 4.88 3.75
N ARG A 29 2.16 4.72 4.83
CA ARG A 29 2.09 3.50 5.67
C ARG A 29 0.76 3.39 6.42
N LYS A 30 0.26 4.51 6.98
CA LYS A 30 -1.04 4.54 7.68
C LYS A 30 -2.21 4.26 6.73
N ASN A 31 -2.12 4.78 5.50
CA ASN A 31 -3.13 4.63 4.47
C ASN A 31 -2.91 3.38 3.60
N ARG A 32 -1.92 2.54 3.92
CA ARG A 32 -1.69 1.31 3.18
C ARG A 32 -2.84 0.35 3.50
N LYS A 33 -3.83 0.32 2.62
CA LYS A 33 -4.96 -0.62 2.68
C LYS A 33 -4.40 -2.03 2.85
N ARG A 34 -4.97 -2.78 3.81
CA ARG A 34 -4.61 -4.19 4.00
C ARG A 34 -4.98 -4.93 2.72
N LYS A 35 -4.22 -5.98 2.37
CA LYS A 35 -4.49 -6.83 1.22
C LYS A 35 -4.78 -8.24 1.69
N CYS A 36 -5.79 -8.88 1.12
CA CYS A 36 -6.13 -10.27 1.42
C CYS A 36 -4.95 -11.18 1.02
N SER A 37 -4.46 -12.03 1.92
CA SER A 37 -3.36 -12.96 1.65
C SER A 37 -3.72 -14.02 0.60
N LEU A 38 -5.01 -14.30 0.37
CA LEU A 38 -5.47 -15.35 -0.56
C LEU A 38 -5.72 -14.83 -1.98
N CYS A 39 -6.38 -13.68 -2.11
CA CYS A 39 -6.80 -13.13 -3.41
C CYS A 39 -6.18 -11.76 -3.73
N GLY A 40 -5.39 -11.18 -2.83
CA GLY A 40 -4.73 -9.88 -3.06
C GLY A 40 -5.65 -8.66 -3.12
N THR A 41 -6.96 -8.83 -2.92
CA THR A 41 -7.95 -7.74 -2.89
C THR A 41 -7.61 -6.75 -1.77
N GLU A 42 -7.90 -5.46 -1.98
CA GLU A 42 -7.68 -4.42 -0.97
C GLU A 42 -8.88 -4.30 -0.02
N GLU A 43 -8.61 -4.04 1.25
CA GLU A 43 -9.65 -3.84 2.25
C GLU A 43 -10.48 -2.59 1.93
N SER A 44 -11.79 -2.73 2.02
CA SER A 44 -12.75 -1.65 1.84
C SER A 44 -13.95 -1.90 2.75
N ASP A 45 -14.80 -0.89 2.95
CA ASP A 45 -16.01 -1.04 3.77
C ASP A 45 -16.93 -2.16 3.25
N LYS A 46 -16.91 -2.44 1.95
CA LYS A 46 -17.68 -3.53 1.30
C LYS A 46 -17.00 -4.89 1.43
N THR A 47 -15.69 -4.92 1.66
CA THR A 47 -14.88 -6.14 1.73
C THR A 47 -14.03 -6.12 3.00
N PRO A 48 -14.68 -6.25 4.18
CA PRO A 48 -13.96 -6.25 5.46
C PRO A 48 -13.08 -7.48 5.57
N PHE A 49 -11.90 -7.33 6.17
CA PHE A 49 -10.98 -8.45 6.37
C PHE A 49 -11.02 -8.99 7.79
N VAL A 50 -10.83 -10.30 7.90
CA VAL A 50 -10.71 -11.05 9.15
C VAL A 50 -9.34 -11.74 9.20
N PRO A 51 -8.87 -12.14 10.38
CA PRO A 51 -7.70 -13.01 10.49
C PRO A 51 -7.96 -14.36 9.82
N HIS A 52 -7.00 -14.89 9.07
CA HIS A 52 -7.10 -16.24 8.52
C HIS A 52 -7.03 -17.27 9.64
N PRO A 53 -7.84 -18.35 9.63
CA PRO A 53 -7.79 -19.40 10.65
C PRO A 53 -6.38 -20.00 10.79
N ASP A 54 -5.67 -20.16 9.67
CA ASP A 54 -4.29 -20.69 9.65
C ASP A 54 -3.20 -19.64 9.93
N GLY A 55 -3.57 -18.40 10.31
CA GLY A 55 -2.58 -17.35 10.66
C GLY A 55 -1.82 -16.74 9.47
N ILE A 56 -2.22 -17.03 8.22
CA ILE A 56 -1.57 -16.58 6.97
C ILE A 56 -1.73 -15.07 6.70
N GLY A 57 -2.42 -14.34 7.59
CA GLY A 57 -2.63 -12.90 7.51
C GLY A 57 -4.10 -12.52 7.31
N PRO A 58 -4.40 -11.27 6.90
CA PRO A 58 -5.76 -10.83 6.67
C PRO A 58 -6.37 -11.53 5.44
N THR A 59 -7.61 -11.95 5.55
CA THR A 59 -8.39 -12.61 4.50
C THR A 59 -9.75 -11.95 4.39
N CYS A 60 -10.38 -12.01 3.22
CA CYS A 60 -11.76 -11.57 3.04
C CYS A 60 -12.66 -12.29 4.06
N LYS A 61 -13.56 -11.54 4.71
CA LYS A 61 -14.57 -12.11 5.59
C LYS A 61 -15.53 -13.03 4.82
N ASP A 62 -15.89 -12.61 3.61
CA ASP A 62 -16.77 -13.36 2.72
C ASP A 62 -15.92 -14.20 1.73
N PRO A 63 -16.05 -15.55 1.76
CA PRO A 63 -15.34 -16.44 0.85
C PRO A 63 -15.65 -16.16 -0.63
N SER A 64 -16.86 -15.71 -0.96
CA SER A 64 -17.29 -15.47 -2.34
C SER A 64 -16.45 -14.41 -3.05
N VAL A 65 -15.89 -13.46 -2.30
CA VAL A 65 -14.98 -12.43 -2.82
C VAL A 65 -13.67 -13.06 -3.28
N CYS A 66 -13.14 -14.02 -2.52
CA CYS A 66 -11.94 -14.77 -2.90
C CYS A 66 -12.22 -15.70 -4.08
N GLU A 67 -13.39 -16.35 -4.11
CA GLU A 67 -13.80 -17.23 -5.20
C GLU A 67 -13.98 -16.47 -6.52
N ALA A 68 -14.66 -15.32 -6.51
CA ALA A 68 -14.81 -14.48 -7.69
C ALA A 68 -13.45 -14.00 -8.23
N TYR A 69 -12.51 -13.67 -7.35
CA TYR A 69 -11.16 -13.31 -7.76
C TYR A 69 -10.38 -14.51 -8.30
N ARG A 70 -10.48 -15.69 -7.68
CA ARG A 70 -9.86 -16.92 -8.16
C ARG A 70 -10.44 -17.35 -9.52
N ALA A 71 -11.75 -17.27 -9.72
CA ALA A 71 -12.40 -17.55 -11.00
C ALA A 71 -11.90 -16.61 -12.10
N ARG A 72 -11.82 -15.30 -11.81
CA ARG A 72 -11.22 -14.31 -12.72
C ARG A 72 -9.74 -14.58 -13.00
N ALA A 73 -8.96 -14.97 -11.99
CA ALA A 73 -7.55 -15.29 -12.15
C ALA A 73 -7.32 -16.60 -12.94
N ALA A 74 -8.22 -17.57 -12.80
CA ALA A 74 -8.22 -18.83 -13.54
C ALA A 74 -8.77 -18.67 -14.98
N GLY A 75 -9.16 -17.46 -15.40
CA GLY A 75 -9.72 -17.21 -16.73
C GLY A 75 -11.10 -17.84 -16.95
N LEU A 76 -11.74 -18.32 -15.88
CA LEU A 76 -13.10 -18.84 -15.89
C LEU A 76 -14.04 -17.62 -15.84
N ARG A 77 -14.52 -17.22 -17.01
CA ARG A 77 -15.61 -16.25 -17.17
C ARG A 77 -16.95 -16.96 -17.10
#